data_AF-A0A5D0UTB9-F1
#
_entry.id   AF-A0A5D0UTB9-F1
#
_cell.length_a   1.000
_cell.length_b   1.000
_cell.length_c   1.000
_cell.angle_alpha   90.00
_cell.angle_beta   90.00
_cell.angle_gamma   90.00
#
_symmetry.space_group_name_H-M   'P 1'
#
loop_
_entity.id
_entity.type
_entity.pdbx_description
1 polymer ?
#
loop_
_entity_poly.entity_id
_entity_poly.type
_entity_poly.pdbx_seq_one_letter_code
_entity_poly.pdbx_strand_id
1 'polypeptide(L)'
;MTGAVRKLSISVPPDVAERLEREPNASAYLVHAARVLMRREALDAELAHHGITVTDEGVARARAARAAVDVSWPAERYQAVRDRVRGAVDEDPRAVSAA
;
A
#
# COMPACT_ATOMS: atom_id res chain seq x y z
N MET A 1 -19.66 -15.39 3.64
CA MET A 1 -19.30 -16.74 3.15
C MET A 1 -17.79 -16.91 3.24
N THR A 2 -17.28 -17.66 4.21
CA THR A 2 -15.87 -18.06 4.22
C THR A 2 -15.68 -19.15 3.18
N GLY A 3 -15.14 -18.80 2.02
CA GLY A 3 -14.78 -19.77 0.98
C GLY A 3 -13.77 -20.79 1.49
N ALA A 4 -13.69 -21.96 0.84
CA ALA A 4 -12.77 -23.03 1.21
C ALA A 4 -11.32 -22.51 1.23
N VAL A 5 -10.65 -22.65 2.38
CA VAL A 5 -9.25 -22.27 2.55
C VAL A 5 -8.37 -23.47 2.17
N ARG A 6 -7.38 -23.26 1.31
CA ARG A 6 -6.38 -24.28 0.95
C ARG A 6 -5.11 -24.05 1.79
N LYS A 7 -4.66 -25.08 2.50
CA LYS A 7 -3.37 -25.05 3.22
C LYS A 7 -2.23 -25.16 2.22
N LEU A 8 -1.25 -24.26 2.33
CA LEU A 8 0.00 -24.30 1.61
C LEU A 8 1.14 -24.53 2.61
N SER A 9 2.11 -25.36 2.26
CA SER A 9 3.34 -25.56 3.02
C SER A 9 4.51 -25.06 2.18
N ILE A 10 5.26 -24.11 2.70
CA ILE A 10 6.38 -23.47 2.00
C ILE A 10 7.60 -23.43 2.92
N SER A 11 8.78 -23.55 2.33
CA SER A 11 10.05 -23.26 3.01
C SER A 11 10.38 -21.79 2.81
N VAL A 12 10.83 -21.13 3.87
CA VAL A 12 11.23 -19.72 3.86
C VAL A 12 12.64 -19.55 4.42
N PRO A 13 13.35 -18.48 4.07
CA PRO A 13 14.64 -18.14 4.69
C PRO A 13 14.54 -18.00 6.22
N PRO A 14 15.63 -18.28 6.98
CA PRO A 14 15.61 -18.27 8.44
C PRO A 14 15.16 -16.94 9.06
N ASP A 15 15.61 -15.81 8.53
CA ASP A 15 15.23 -14.47 8.96
C ASP A 15 13.72 -14.21 8.80
N VAL A 16 13.13 -14.73 7.72
CA VAL A 16 11.69 -14.66 7.47
C VAL A 16 10.94 -15.57 8.44
N ALA A 17 11.44 -16.79 8.69
CA ALA A 17 10.84 -17.71 9.67
C ALA A 17 10.79 -17.06 11.06
N GLU A 18 11.91 -16.53 11.55
CA GLU A 18 11.98 -15.83 12.83
C GLU A 18 11.00 -14.64 12.91
N ARG A 19 10.86 -13.89 11.82
CA ARG A 19 9.92 -12.76 11.76
C ARG A 19 8.47 -13.22 11.86
N LEU A 20 8.13 -14.31 11.19
CA LEU A 20 6.77 -14.90 11.18
C LEU A 20 6.43 -15.56 12.52
N GLU A 21 7.41 -16.14 13.21
CA GLU A 21 7.22 -16.71 14.56
C GLU A 21 6.86 -15.65 15.59
N ARG A 22 7.29 -14.39 15.39
CA ARG A 22 6.92 -13.25 16.24
C ARG A 22 5.51 -12.71 15.96
N GLU A 23 4.88 -13.10 14.86
CA GLU A 23 3.53 -12.65 14.54
C GLU A 23 2.48 -13.44 15.31
N PRO A 24 1.48 -12.78 15.94
CA PRO A 24 0.36 -13.47 16.59
C PRO A 24 -0.40 -14.41 15.64
N ASN A 25 -0.37 -14.11 14.34
CA ASN A 25 -0.93 -14.96 13.29
C ASN A 25 -0.15 -14.80 11.98
N ALA A 26 0.85 -15.68 11.76
CA ALA A 26 1.67 -15.68 10.56
C ALA A 26 0.87 -15.84 9.25
N SER A 27 -0.21 -16.64 9.26
CA SER A 27 -1.03 -16.83 8.06
C SER A 27 -1.78 -15.56 7.67
N ALA A 28 -2.36 -14.85 8.64
CA ALA A 28 -3.03 -13.57 8.39
C ALA A 28 -2.03 -12.51 7.90
N TYR A 29 -0.85 -12.46 8.50
CA TYR A 29 0.24 -11.59 8.06
C TYR A 29 0.62 -11.84 6.59
N LEU A 30 0.88 -13.10 6.23
CA LEU A 30 1.23 -13.48 4.86
C LEU A 30 0.10 -13.22 3.86
N VAL A 31 -1.14 -13.53 4.24
CA VAL A 31 -2.32 -13.23 3.39
C VAL A 31 -2.45 -11.73 3.16
N HIS A 32 -2.22 -10.90 4.18
CA HIS A 32 -2.22 -9.46 4.01
C HIS A 32 -1.13 -8.99 3.05
N ALA A 33 0.11 -9.45 3.26
CA ALA A 33 1.24 -9.12 2.39
C ALA A 33 0.98 -9.54 0.93
N ALA A 34 0.48 -10.76 0.71
CA ALA A 34 0.12 -11.25 -0.62
C ALA A 34 -0.96 -10.37 -1.27
N ARG A 35 -2.00 -9.99 -0.53
CA ARG A 35 -3.05 -9.08 -1.04
C ARG A 35 -2.54 -7.68 -1.36
N VAL A 36 -1.58 -7.16 -0.58
CA VAL A 36 -0.92 -5.88 -0.89
C VAL A 36 -0.16 -5.97 -2.22
N LEU A 37 0.58 -7.05 -2.42
CA LEU A 37 1.31 -7.30 -3.68
C LEU A 37 0.35 -7.42 -4.87
N MET A 38 -0.70 -8.24 -4.76
CA MET A 38 -1.72 -8.38 -5.81
C MET A 38 -2.37 -7.05 -6.21
N ARG A 39 -2.70 -6.19 -5.22
CA ARG A 39 -3.26 -4.86 -5.50
C ARG A 39 -2.27 -3.97 -6.25
N ARG A 40 -0.98 -4.03 -5.89
CA ARG A 40 0.06 -3.28 -6.58
C ARG A 40 0.22 -3.77 -8.03
N GLU A 41 0.28 -5.07 -8.24
CA GLU A 41 0.36 -5.66 -9.58
C GLU A 41 -0.84 -5.27 -10.45
N ALA A 42 -2.04 -5.27 -9.88
CA ALA A 42 -3.25 -4.84 -10.58
C ALA A 42 -3.17 -3.36 -10.99
N LEU A 43 -2.72 -2.48 -10.09
CA LEU A 43 -2.51 -1.06 -10.39
C LEU A 43 -1.45 -0.86 -11.48
N ASP A 44 -0.32 -1.56 -11.39
CA ASP A 44 0.75 -1.47 -12.38
C ASP A 44 0.23 -1.92 -13.77
N ALA A 45 -0.61 -2.95 -13.83
CA ALA A 45 -1.27 -3.40 -15.05
C ALA A 45 -2.27 -2.38 -15.62
N GLU A 46 -3.06 -1.74 -14.76
CA GLU A 46 -4.00 -0.68 -15.14
C GLU A 46 -3.27 0.54 -15.71
N LEU A 47 -2.23 1.02 -15.04
CA LEU A 47 -1.40 2.12 -15.53
C LEU A 47 -0.78 1.78 -16.89
N ALA A 48 -0.24 0.57 -17.04
CA ALA A 48 0.31 0.11 -18.30
C ALA A 48 -0.74 0.04 -19.42
N HIS A 49 -1.97 -0.37 -19.10
CA HIS A 49 -3.09 -0.37 -20.05
C HIS A 49 -3.39 1.04 -20.59
N HIS A 50 -3.23 2.06 -19.74
CA HIS A 50 -3.35 3.47 -20.13
C HIS A 50 -2.08 4.07 -20.76
N GLY A 51 -1.06 3.25 -21.05
CA GLY A 51 0.21 3.69 -21.62
C GLY A 51 1.13 4.41 -20.64
N ILE A 52 0.85 4.32 -19.34
CA ILE A 52 1.66 4.91 -18.28
C ILE A 52 2.63 3.84 -17.77
N THR A 53 3.92 3.99 -18.06
CA THR A 53 4.95 3.07 -17.58
C THR A 53 5.53 3.57 -16.25
N VAL A 54 5.39 2.78 -15.19
CA VAL A 54 6.07 3.03 -13.91
C VAL A 54 7.50 2.51 -14.02
N THR A 55 8.49 3.41 -14.01
CA THR A 55 9.92 3.05 -14.08
C THR A 55 10.57 3.10 -12.69
N ASP A 56 11.62 2.31 -12.49
CA ASP A 56 12.38 2.32 -11.23
C ASP A 56 12.97 3.72 -10.93
N GLU A 57 13.45 4.43 -11.95
CA GLU A 57 13.89 5.81 -11.82
C GLU A 57 12.75 6.74 -11.38
N GLY A 58 11.57 6.60 -12.00
CA GLY A 58 10.37 7.34 -11.62
C GLY A 58 9.99 7.11 -10.16
N VAL A 59 10.01 5.85 -9.72
CA VAL A 59 9.75 5.46 -8.33
C VAL A 59 10.79 6.06 -7.39
N ALA A 60 12.07 6.01 -7.74
CA ALA A 60 13.15 6.58 -6.93
C ALA A 60 13.00 8.10 -6.77
N ARG A 61 12.71 8.81 -7.86
CA ARG A 61 12.47 10.27 -7.82
C ARG A 61 11.24 10.62 -6.99
N ALA A 62 10.14 9.88 -7.15
CA ALA A 62 8.92 10.08 -6.36
C ALA A 62 9.18 9.86 -4.85
N ARG A 63 9.94 8.82 -4.48
CA ARG A 63 10.33 8.56 -3.09
C ARG A 63 11.19 9.68 -2.52
N ALA A 64 12.18 10.15 -3.28
CA ALA A 64 13.04 11.25 -2.85
C ALA A 64 12.25 12.55 -2.65
N ALA A 65 11.34 12.88 -3.57
CA ALA A 65 10.45 14.02 -3.44
C ALA A 65 9.58 13.92 -2.18
N ARG A 66 9.00 12.74 -1.91
CA ARG A 66 8.22 12.51 -0.69
C ARG A 66 9.05 12.68 0.58
N ALA A 67 10.25 12.10 0.63
CA ALA A 67 11.14 12.23 1.79
C ALA A 67 11.54 13.69 2.04
N ALA A 68 11.75 14.49 0.99
CA ALA A 68 12.03 15.91 1.12
C ALA A 68 10.84 16.70 1.71
N VAL A 69 9.60 16.31 1.36
CA VAL A 69 8.39 16.86 1.99
C VAL A 69 8.35 16.48 3.48
N ASP A 70 8.59 15.22 3.82
CA ASP A 70 8.61 14.72 5.20
C ASP A 70 9.64 15.42 6.09
N VAL A 71 10.78 15.84 5.53
CA VAL A 71 11.79 16.63 6.26
C VAL A 71 11.40 18.10 6.39
N SER A 72 10.78 18.68 5.37
CA SER A 72 10.55 20.13 5.29
C SER A 72 9.23 20.59 5.93
N TRP A 73 8.25 19.70 6.05
CA TRP A 73 6.92 20.06 6.52
C TRP A 73 6.77 19.80 8.03
N PRO A 74 6.32 20.81 8.80
CA PRO A 74 6.02 20.62 10.21
C PRO A 74 4.75 19.75 10.38
N ALA A 75 4.64 19.04 11.50
CA ALA A 75 3.58 18.07 11.73
C ALA A 75 2.17 18.69 11.66
N GLU A 76 2.03 19.95 12.06
CA GLU A 76 0.78 20.71 12.03
C GLU A 76 0.28 20.90 10.59
N ARG A 77 1.20 21.03 9.63
CA ARG A 77 0.87 21.15 8.21
C ARG A 77 0.26 19.85 7.68
N TYR A 78 0.79 18.70 8.10
CA TYR A 78 0.21 17.40 7.74
C TYR A 78 -1.20 17.24 8.29
N GLN A 79 -1.44 17.63 9.54
CA GLN A 79 -2.77 17.56 10.12
C GLN A 79 -3.75 18.49 9.40
N ALA A 80 -3.35 19.73 9.12
CA ALA A 80 -4.20 20.67 8.38
C ALA A 80 -4.59 20.16 6.97
N VAL A 81 -3.65 19.50 6.26
CA VAL A 81 -3.95 18.86 4.97
C VAL A 81 -4.91 17.68 5.16
N ARG A 82 -4.70 16.84 6.17
CA ARG A 82 -5.55 15.68 6.46
C ARG A 82 -6.97 16.09 6.81
N ASP A 83 -7.14 17.11 7.65
CA ASP A 83 -8.43 17.65 8.05
C ASP A 83 -9.18 18.24 6.87
N ARG A 84 -8.47 18.96 5.97
CA ARG A 84 -9.05 19.45 4.72
C ARG A 84 -9.54 18.32 3.83
N VAL A 85 -8.72 17.27 3.63
CA VAL A 85 -9.12 16.11 2.81
C VAL A 85 -10.32 15.41 3.42
N ARG A 86 -10.34 15.21 4.74
CA ARG A 86 -11.50 14.60 5.43
C ARG A 86 -12.77 15.43 5.23
N GLY A 87 -12.70 16.75 5.44
CA GLY A 87 -13.84 17.64 5.23
C GLY A 87 -14.36 17.61 3.79
N ALA A 88 -13.47 17.53 2.79
CA ALA A 88 -13.86 17.43 1.39
C ALA A 88 -14.56 16.10 1.04
N VAL A 89 -14.19 15.00 1.70
CA VAL A 89 -14.83 13.69 1.52
C VAL A 89 -16.24 13.67 2.15
N ASP A 90 -16.43 14.40 3.25
CA ASP A 90 -17.72 14.51 3.92
C ASP A 90 -18.70 15.45 3.18
N GLU A 91 -18.20 16.45 2.43
CA GLU A 91 -19.01 17.39 1.62
C GLU A 91 -19.47 16.83 0.26
N ASP A 92 -18.72 15.90 -0.37
CA ASP A 92 -19.16 15.19 -1.58
C ASP A 92 -18.74 13.70 -1.57
N PRO A 93 -19.61 12.80 -1.08
CA PRO A 93 -19.29 11.37 -0.99
C PRO A 93 -19.18 10.67 -2.35
N ARG A 94 -19.45 11.34 -3.48
CA ARG A 94 -19.31 10.77 -4.83
C ARG A 94 -17.93 11.02 -5.46
N ALA A 95 -17.13 11.94 -4.91
CA ALA A 95 -15.84 12.33 -5.48
C ALA A 95 -14.75 11.25 -5.33
N VAL A 96 -14.91 10.29 -4.40
CA VAL A 96 -13.92 9.23 -4.13
C VAL A 96 -14.17 7.95 -4.95
N SER A 97 -15.30 7.83 -5.66
CA SER A 97 -15.64 6.62 -6.41
C SER A 97 -15.00 6.53 -7.81
N ALA A 98 -14.21 7.52 -8.23
CA ALA A 98 -13.67 7.65 -9.59
C ALA A 98 -12.13 7.70 -9.68
N ALA A 99 -11.43 7.31 -8.61
CA ALA A 99 -9.96 7.22 -8.56
C ALA A 99 -9.54 5.85 -8.00
#